data_AF-A0A3C0MZ21-F1
#
_entry.id   AF-A0A3C0MZ21-F1
#
_cell.length_a   1.000
_cell.length_b   1.000
_cell.length_c   1.000
_cell.angle_alpha   90.00
_cell.angle_beta   90.00
_cell.angle_gamma   90.00
#
_symmetry.space_group_name_H-M   'P 1'
#
loop_
_entity.id
_entity.type
_entity.pdbx_description
1 polymer ?
#
loop_
_entity_poly.entity_id
_entity_poly.type
_entity_poly.pdbx_seq_one_letter_code
_entity_poly.pdbx_strand_id
1 'polypeptide(L)'
;MANRGITEVKKGVFRIDAQVNKLRQQKQKTCSLSEAKLERAKMIAELEERSSKPQGEQERFNSGFDEAWQKLDADILADDISKKGYLRYKKVYTRLFDDFRTVHFSSVKSPGALSFPFFQEYKNYFINQLGHDPKGGWKAELICVKSLLNRLKKLGYCKKELVEDMKQMKRPKPNKKSYPNIPNSKIKEMLDFIRANKPDLYPLIYFICRTGRRITETTLIQRKDVEWA
;
A
#
# COMPACT_ATOMS: atom_id res chain seq x y z
N MET A 1 -10.66 34.65 6.15
CA MET A 1 -10.66 33.19 5.92
C MET A 1 -9.93 32.92 4.61
N ALA A 2 -8.80 32.21 4.63
CA ALA A 2 -7.98 31.96 3.45
C ALA A 2 -8.71 31.05 2.45
N ASN A 3 -8.76 31.43 1.17
CA ASN A 3 -9.33 30.66 0.04
C ASN A 3 -8.47 29.40 -0.25
N ARG A 4 -8.43 28.44 0.68
CA ARG A 4 -7.74 27.16 0.47
C ARG A 4 -8.55 26.32 -0.53
N GLY A 5 -8.00 26.07 -1.71
CA GLY A 5 -8.57 25.16 -2.72
C GLY A 5 -9.28 25.81 -3.91
N ILE A 6 -9.16 27.12 -4.11
CA ILE A 6 -9.55 27.78 -5.38
C ILE A 6 -8.36 28.61 -5.86
N THR A 7 -7.90 28.37 -7.08
CA THR A 7 -6.76 29.07 -7.67
C THR A 7 -7.15 29.60 -9.04
N GLU A 8 -7.01 30.90 -9.26
CA GLU A 8 -7.17 31.48 -10.59
C GLU A 8 -5.95 31.11 -11.43
N VAL A 9 -6.17 30.46 -12.58
CA VAL A 9 -5.10 29.98 -13.47
C VAL A 9 -4.91 30.96 -14.63
N LYS A 10 -6.00 31.57 -15.09
CA LYS A 10 -6.07 32.63 -16.09
C LYS A 10 -7.27 33.52 -15.74
N LYS A 11 -7.32 34.75 -16.25
CA LYS A 11 -8.40 35.70 -15.98
C LYS A 11 -9.78 35.05 -16.21
N GLY A 12 -10.56 34.89 -15.13
CA GLY A 12 -11.89 34.27 -15.17
C GLY A 12 -11.92 32.73 -15.24
N VAL A 13 -10.77 32.06 -15.16
CA VAL A 13 -10.63 30.60 -15.16
C VAL A 13 -10.10 30.13 -13.82
N PHE A 14 -10.93 29.41 -13.07
CA PHE A 14 -10.61 28.93 -11.73
C PHE A 14 -10.38 27.42 -11.72
N ARG A 15 -9.29 27.00 -11.07
CA ARG A 15 -9.06 25.63 -10.62
C ARG A 15 -9.68 25.47 -9.24
N ILE A 16 -10.56 24.49 -9.11
CA ILE A 16 -11.35 24.22 -7.92
C ILE A 16 -10.95 22.84 -7.41
N ASP A 17 -10.39 22.81 -6.20
CA ASP A 17 -9.93 21.62 -5.51
C ASP A 17 -10.78 21.37 -4.26
N ALA A 18 -11.37 20.18 -4.20
CA ALA A 18 -12.12 19.68 -3.07
C ALA A 18 -11.49 18.37 -2.57
N GLN A 19 -11.34 18.25 -1.25
CA GLN A 19 -10.84 17.06 -0.60
C GLN A 19 -11.62 16.81 0.69
N VAL A 20 -12.15 15.59 0.83
CA VAL A 20 -12.82 15.10 2.04
C VAL A 20 -12.25 13.72 2.32
N ASN A 21 -11.66 13.52 3.51
CA ASN A 21 -10.92 12.29 3.85
C ASN A 21 -9.81 11.97 2.82
N LYS A 22 -9.91 10.80 2.15
CA LYS A 22 -8.99 10.35 1.09
C LYS A 22 -9.49 10.63 -0.32
N LEU A 23 -10.72 11.13 -0.48
CA LEU A 23 -11.30 11.41 -1.78
C LEU A 23 -10.96 12.84 -2.19
N ARG A 24 -10.45 13.00 -3.41
CA ARG A 24 -10.09 14.29 -4.00
C ARG A 24 -10.78 14.44 -5.34
N GLN A 25 -11.32 15.62 -5.60
CA GLN A 25 -11.81 16.03 -6.90
C GLN A 25 -11.19 17.37 -7.29
N GLN A 26 -10.91 17.52 -8.58
CA GLN A 26 -10.38 18.74 -9.16
C GLN A 26 -11.14 19.06 -10.44
N LYS A 27 -11.45 20.34 -10.65
CA LYS A 27 -12.11 20.83 -11.86
C LYS A 27 -11.54 22.19 -12.24
N GLN A 28 -11.46 22.48 -13.54
CA GLN A 28 -11.19 23.82 -14.03
C GLN A 28 -12.43 24.34 -14.74
N LYS A 29 -12.85 25.56 -14.41
CA LYS A 29 -14.06 26.16 -14.98
C LYS A 29 -13.88 27.67 -15.17
N THR A 30 -14.37 28.16 -16.30
CA THR A 30 -14.52 29.60 -16.56
C THR A 30 -15.78 30.09 -15.87
N CYS A 31 -15.63 30.90 -14.83
CA CYS A 31 -16.75 31.38 -14.00
C CYS A 31 -16.31 32.55 -13.11
N SER A 32 -17.26 33.17 -12.42
CA SER A 32 -16.97 34.15 -11.38
C SER A 32 -16.42 33.49 -10.09
N LEU A 33 -15.76 34.28 -9.23
CA LEU A 33 -15.23 33.78 -7.96
C LEU A 33 -16.33 33.24 -7.03
N SER A 34 -17.53 33.83 -7.06
CA SER A 34 -18.69 33.36 -6.27
C SER A 34 -19.19 32.00 -6.77
N GLU A 35 -19.28 31.81 -8.08
CA GLU A 35 -19.65 30.53 -8.68
C GLU A 35 -18.61 29.45 -8.40
N ALA A 36 -17.31 29.78 -8.45
CA ALA A 36 -16.24 28.85 -8.10
C ALA A 36 -16.33 28.39 -6.63
N LYS A 37 -16.71 29.29 -5.71
CA LYS A 37 -16.96 28.95 -4.30
C LYS A 37 -18.17 28.04 -4.13
N LEU A 38 -19.27 28.32 -4.83
CA LEU A 38 -20.48 27.50 -4.78
C LEU A 38 -20.24 26.10 -5.35
N GLU A 39 -19.51 26.01 -6.46
CA GLU A 39 -19.13 24.73 -7.07
C GLU A 39 -18.24 23.91 -6.13
N ARG A 40 -17.27 24.56 -5.44
CA ARG A 40 -16.45 23.87 -4.44
C ARG A 40 -17.30 23.33 -3.29
N ALA A 41 -18.28 24.10 -2.81
CA ALA A 41 -19.18 23.66 -1.75
C ALA A 41 -20.02 22.45 -2.19
N LYS A 42 -20.51 22.45 -3.43
CA LYS A 42 -21.20 21.29 -4.03
C LYS A 42 -20.29 20.07 -4.12
N MET A 43 -19.05 20.23 -4.60
CA MET A 43 -18.07 19.13 -4.64
C MET A 43 -17.77 18.57 -3.26
N ILE A 44 -17.66 19.43 -2.24
CA ILE A 44 -17.48 18.98 -0.87
C ILE A 44 -18.70 18.20 -0.39
N ALA A 45 -19.91 18.71 -0.62
CA ALA A 45 -21.16 18.03 -0.24
C ALA A 45 -21.31 16.67 -0.95
N GLU A 46 -20.98 16.58 -2.24
CA GLU A 46 -20.98 15.30 -2.98
C GLU A 46 -19.90 14.34 -2.47
N LEU A 47 -18.71 14.85 -2.12
CA LEU A 47 -17.65 14.03 -1.54
C LEU A 47 -18.01 13.57 -0.13
N GLU A 48 -18.67 14.41 0.65
CA GLU A 48 -19.24 14.08 1.96
C GLU A 48 -20.34 13.03 1.81
N GLU A 49 -21.28 13.19 0.87
CA GLU A 49 -22.32 12.21 0.57
C GLU A 49 -21.74 10.87 0.09
N ARG A 50 -20.72 10.88 -0.77
CA ARG A 50 -19.99 9.67 -1.21
C ARG A 50 -19.19 9.02 -0.08
N SER A 51 -18.67 9.82 0.84
CA SER A 51 -17.99 9.31 2.04
C SER A 51 -18.96 8.81 3.10
N SER A 52 -20.20 9.32 3.07
CA SER A 52 -21.28 9.03 4.02
C SER A 52 -22.21 7.93 3.54
N LYS A 53 -22.25 7.61 2.24
CA LYS A 53 -22.96 6.44 1.71
C LYS A 53 -22.19 5.18 2.15
N PRO A 54 -22.68 4.41 3.13
CA PRO A 54 -22.17 3.08 3.36
C PRO A 54 -22.57 2.30 2.11
N GLN A 55 -21.61 1.84 1.32
CA GLN A 55 -21.90 0.82 0.31
C GLN A 55 -22.41 -0.41 1.09
N GLY A 56 -23.72 -0.54 1.23
CA GLY A 56 -24.42 -1.71 1.79
C GLY A 56 -23.68 -2.44 2.90
N GLU A 57 -23.60 -1.84 4.09
CA GLU A 57 -23.23 -2.54 5.33
C GLU A 57 -24.35 -3.51 5.71
N GLN A 58 -24.58 -4.56 4.91
CA GLN A 58 -25.09 -5.79 5.51
C GLN A 58 -23.90 -6.40 6.23
N GLU A 59 -23.97 -6.47 7.55
CA GLU A 59 -23.00 -7.18 8.36
C GLU A 59 -22.96 -8.65 7.89
N ARG A 60 -21.78 -9.08 7.45
CA ARG A 60 -21.51 -10.44 6.90
C ARG A 60 -20.62 -11.23 7.84
N PHE A 61 -20.80 -11.04 9.14
CA PHE A 61 -19.93 -11.65 10.15
C PHE A 61 -19.95 -13.19 10.14
N ASN A 62 -21.00 -13.79 9.59
CA ASN A 62 -21.16 -15.23 9.47
C ASN A 62 -20.64 -15.80 8.13
N SER A 63 -20.23 -14.94 7.19
CA SER A 63 -19.67 -15.38 5.91
C SER A 63 -18.32 -16.07 6.08
N GLY A 64 -18.08 -17.07 5.24
CA GLY A 64 -16.80 -17.80 5.21
C GLY A 64 -15.63 -16.95 4.72
N PHE A 65 -14.41 -17.44 4.97
CA PHE A 65 -13.18 -16.79 4.52
C PHE A 65 -13.10 -16.69 2.99
N ASP A 66 -13.55 -17.69 2.24
CA ASP A 66 -13.52 -17.66 0.77
C ASP A 66 -14.35 -16.51 0.18
N GLU A 67 -15.56 -16.31 0.68
CA GLU A 67 -16.43 -15.20 0.26
C GLU A 67 -15.80 -13.84 0.62
N ALA A 68 -15.26 -13.74 1.83
CA ALA A 68 -14.57 -12.53 2.29
C ALA A 68 -13.32 -12.24 1.43
N TRP A 69 -12.59 -13.27 1.02
CA TRP A 69 -11.44 -13.12 0.12
C TRP A 69 -11.87 -12.60 -1.25
N GLN A 70 -12.91 -13.16 -1.87
CA GLN A 70 -13.36 -12.70 -3.19
C GLN A 70 -13.70 -11.21 -3.22
N LYS A 71 -14.38 -10.71 -2.18
CA LYS A 71 -14.71 -9.28 -2.07
C LYS A 71 -13.48 -8.43 -1.76
N LEU A 72 -12.60 -8.92 -0.89
CA LEU A 72 -11.36 -8.24 -0.56
C LEU A 72 -10.39 -8.17 -1.74
N ASP A 73 -10.32 -9.23 -2.55
CA ASP A 73 -9.49 -9.32 -3.75
C ASP A 73 -9.91 -8.26 -4.76
N ALA A 74 -11.22 -8.13 -5.02
CA ALA A 74 -11.78 -7.08 -5.87
C ALA A 74 -11.50 -5.67 -5.32
N ASP A 75 -11.66 -5.44 -4.01
CA ASP A 75 -11.33 -4.16 -3.35
C ASP A 75 -9.85 -3.80 -3.47
N ILE A 76 -8.96 -4.77 -3.32
CA ILE A 76 -7.50 -4.56 -3.44
C ILE A 76 -7.10 -4.26 -4.89
N LEU A 77 -7.72 -4.93 -5.87
CA LEU A 77 -7.47 -4.69 -7.29
C LEU A 77 -7.98 -3.32 -7.74
N ALA A 78 -9.06 -2.81 -7.14
CA ALA A 78 -9.60 -1.48 -7.43
C ALA A 78 -8.65 -0.32 -7.03
N ASP A 79 -7.72 -0.55 -6.10
CA ASP A 79 -6.77 0.46 -5.61
C ASP A 79 -5.57 0.73 -6.54
N ASP A 80 -5.56 0.17 -7.76
CA ASP A 80 -4.48 0.30 -8.76
C ASP A 80 -3.07 0.03 -8.17
N ILE A 81 -2.99 -0.96 -7.28
CA ILE A 81 -1.71 -1.33 -6.66
C ILE A 81 -0.84 -2.12 -7.63
N SER A 82 0.47 -1.94 -7.55
CA SER A 82 1.41 -2.76 -8.32
C SER A 82 1.17 -4.27 -8.10
N LYS A 83 1.39 -5.09 -9.14
CA LYS A 83 1.31 -6.56 -9.06
C LYS A 83 2.09 -7.15 -7.87
N LYS A 84 3.28 -6.60 -7.57
CA LYS A 84 4.08 -7.00 -6.41
C LYS A 84 3.38 -6.70 -5.07
N GLY A 85 2.71 -5.56 -4.98
CA GLY A 85 1.89 -5.18 -3.82
C GLY A 85 0.71 -6.12 -3.63
N TYR A 86 -0.01 -6.43 -4.72
CA TYR A 86 -1.12 -7.38 -4.73
C TYR A 86 -0.69 -8.77 -4.24
N LEU A 87 0.36 -9.34 -4.84
CA LEU A 87 0.88 -10.65 -4.46
C LEU A 87 1.29 -10.71 -2.99
N ARG A 88 1.78 -9.60 -2.43
CA ARG A 88 2.09 -9.51 -1.01
C ARG A 88 0.83 -9.61 -0.14
N TYR A 89 -0.26 -8.91 -0.49
CA TYR A 89 -1.52 -9.03 0.23
C TYR A 89 -2.08 -10.45 0.17
N LYS A 90 -2.12 -11.05 -1.02
CA LYS A 90 -2.57 -12.43 -1.21
C LYS A 90 -1.76 -13.42 -0.38
N LYS A 91 -0.42 -13.31 -0.40
CA LYS A 91 0.45 -14.17 0.41
C LYS A 91 0.19 -14.05 1.91
N VAL A 92 -0.02 -12.83 2.41
CA VAL A 92 -0.32 -12.59 3.83
C VAL A 92 -1.69 -13.16 4.19
N TYR A 93 -2.69 -12.97 3.32
CA TYR A 93 -4.03 -13.51 3.52
C TYR A 93 -4.00 -15.04 3.62
N THR A 94 -3.43 -15.72 2.62
CA THR A 94 -3.34 -17.19 2.59
C THR A 94 -2.60 -17.72 3.80
N ARG A 95 -1.45 -17.14 4.17
CA ARG A 95 -0.72 -17.60 5.35
C ARG A 95 -1.50 -17.42 6.65
N LEU A 96 -2.24 -16.33 6.79
CA LEU A 96 -2.99 -16.02 8.00
C LEU A 96 -4.27 -16.88 8.13
N PHE A 97 -5.05 -16.98 7.05
CA PHE A 97 -6.40 -17.55 7.08
C PHE A 97 -6.52 -18.95 6.47
N ASP A 98 -5.60 -19.33 5.59
CA ASP A 98 -5.59 -20.67 5.00
C ASP A 98 -4.57 -21.53 5.78
N ASP A 99 -3.31 -21.13 5.86
CA ASP A 99 -2.27 -21.96 6.48
C ASP A 99 -2.38 -21.98 8.02
N PHE A 100 -2.31 -20.80 8.66
CA PHE A 100 -2.27 -20.71 10.12
C PHE A 100 -3.61 -21.06 10.77
N ARG A 101 -4.71 -20.46 10.30
CA ARG A 101 -6.04 -20.67 10.87
C ARG A 101 -6.48 -22.12 10.76
N THR A 102 -6.29 -22.80 9.62
CA THR A 102 -6.77 -24.18 9.47
C THR A 102 -6.08 -25.13 10.46
N VAL A 103 -4.80 -24.92 10.74
CA VAL A 103 -4.01 -25.77 11.63
C VAL A 103 -4.25 -25.44 13.10
N HIS A 104 -4.27 -24.15 13.47
CA HIS A 104 -4.28 -23.73 14.87
C HIS A 104 -5.66 -23.30 15.40
N PHE A 105 -6.58 -22.94 14.50
CA PHE A 105 -7.89 -22.36 14.83
C PHE A 105 -8.98 -22.86 13.86
N SER A 106 -9.05 -24.16 13.63
CA SER A 106 -9.99 -24.79 12.68
C SER A 106 -11.46 -24.50 12.99
N SER A 107 -11.78 -24.26 14.27
CA SER A 107 -13.13 -23.88 14.75
C SER A 107 -13.57 -22.49 14.30
N VAL A 108 -12.63 -21.59 13.95
CA VAL A 108 -12.94 -20.25 13.45
C VAL A 108 -13.31 -20.36 11.97
N LYS A 109 -14.61 -20.28 11.66
CA LYS A 109 -15.13 -20.43 10.28
C LYS A 109 -15.37 -19.13 9.54
N SER A 110 -15.43 -18.00 10.24
CA SER A 110 -15.70 -16.68 9.65
C SER A 110 -14.72 -15.61 10.15
N PRO A 111 -14.47 -14.54 9.37
CA PRO A 111 -13.68 -13.40 9.84
C PRO A 111 -14.32 -12.67 11.03
N GLY A 112 -15.65 -12.72 11.17
CA GLY A 112 -16.38 -12.11 12.28
C GLY A 112 -16.15 -12.80 13.64
N ALA A 113 -15.69 -14.05 13.63
CA ALA A 113 -15.35 -14.83 14.82
C ALA A 113 -13.89 -14.64 15.27
N LEU A 114 -13.09 -13.84 14.56
CA LEU A 114 -11.71 -13.55 14.93
C LEU A 114 -11.68 -12.73 16.23
N SER A 115 -10.66 -13.01 17.05
CA SER A 115 -10.43 -12.34 18.32
C SER A 115 -8.98 -11.87 18.44
N PHE A 116 -8.69 -10.97 19.37
CA PHE A 116 -7.33 -10.50 19.58
C PHE A 116 -6.31 -11.62 19.91
N PRO A 117 -6.63 -12.62 20.76
CA PRO A 117 -5.73 -13.75 21.02
C PRO A 117 -5.30 -14.52 19.77
N PHE A 118 -6.16 -14.66 18.76
CA PHE A 118 -5.79 -15.29 17.48
C PHE A 118 -4.57 -14.62 16.84
N PHE A 119 -4.49 -13.28 16.88
CA PHE A 119 -3.38 -12.54 16.30
C PHE A 119 -2.12 -12.59 17.15
N GLN A 120 -2.24 -12.74 18.48
CA GLN A 120 -1.11 -12.97 19.36
C GLN A 120 -0.44 -14.31 19.04
N GLU A 121 -1.24 -15.35 18.85
CA GLU A 121 -0.73 -16.65 18.41
C GLU A 121 -0.15 -16.60 17.00
N TYR A 122 -0.80 -15.89 16.07
CA TYR A 122 -0.26 -15.71 14.72
C TYR A 122 1.12 -15.04 14.73
N LYS A 123 1.31 -14.03 15.59
CA LYS A 123 2.63 -13.41 15.77
C LYS A 123 3.68 -14.41 16.23
N ASN A 124 3.34 -15.25 17.21
CA ASN A 124 4.25 -16.26 17.74
C ASN A 124 4.59 -17.31 16.67
N TYR A 125 3.59 -17.78 15.93
CA TYR A 125 3.77 -18.66 14.78
C TYR A 125 4.71 -18.06 13.73
N PHE A 126 4.43 -16.83 13.30
CA PHE A 126 5.19 -16.15 12.25
C PHE A 126 6.66 -15.92 12.63
N ILE A 127 6.93 -15.56 13.90
CA ILE A 127 8.30 -15.28 14.36
C ILE A 127 9.03 -16.58 14.69
N ASN A 128 8.43 -17.44 15.50
CA ASN A 128 9.14 -18.57 16.11
C ASN A 128 9.11 -19.82 15.22
N GLN A 129 7.99 -20.12 14.58
CA GLN A 129 7.85 -21.34 13.77
C GLN A 129 8.33 -21.13 12.32
N LEU A 130 7.98 -19.99 11.72
CA LEU A 130 8.46 -19.65 10.36
C LEU A 130 9.85 -18.99 10.34
N GLY A 131 10.44 -18.72 11.51
CA GLY A 131 11.79 -18.16 11.63
C GLY A 131 11.95 -16.75 11.04
N HIS A 132 10.88 -15.96 10.97
CA HIS A 132 10.96 -14.61 10.44
C HIS A 132 11.51 -13.60 11.45
N ASP A 133 12.22 -12.59 10.95
CA ASP A 133 12.78 -11.52 11.79
C ASP A 133 11.69 -10.79 12.59
N PRO A 134 11.76 -10.77 13.94
CA PRO A 134 10.77 -10.14 14.80
C PRO A 134 10.70 -8.61 14.65
N LYS A 135 11.74 -7.96 14.12
CA LYS A 135 11.80 -6.50 14.00
C LYS A 135 11.35 -6.03 12.61
N GLY A 136 11.96 -6.52 11.55
CA GLY A 136 11.66 -6.13 10.17
C GLY A 136 10.54 -6.95 9.54
N GLY A 137 10.65 -8.28 9.63
CA GLY A 137 9.69 -9.23 9.05
C GLY A 137 8.30 -9.05 9.64
N TRP A 138 8.17 -9.15 10.96
CA TRP A 138 6.89 -8.98 11.65
C TRP A 138 6.29 -7.58 11.46
N LYS A 139 7.11 -6.52 11.43
CA LYS A 139 6.60 -5.17 11.16
C LYS A 139 5.93 -5.10 9.79
N ALA A 140 6.58 -5.65 8.76
CA ALA A 140 6.05 -5.69 7.41
C ALA A 140 4.76 -6.52 7.35
N GLU A 141 4.73 -7.66 8.03
CA GLU A 141 3.57 -8.53 8.13
C GLU A 141 2.38 -7.82 8.80
N LEU A 142 2.61 -7.25 9.99
CA LEU A 142 1.59 -6.57 10.78
C LEU A 142 0.97 -5.36 10.06
N ILE A 143 1.73 -4.66 9.22
CA ILE A 143 1.18 -3.58 8.37
C ILE A 143 0.17 -4.15 7.38
N CYS A 144 0.49 -5.28 6.73
CA CYS A 144 -0.41 -5.94 5.80
C CYS A 144 -1.64 -6.50 6.53
N VAL A 145 -1.46 -7.21 7.64
CA VAL A 145 -2.57 -7.74 8.46
C VAL A 145 -3.53 -6.64 8.89
N LYS A 146 -3.03 -5.54 9.47
CA LYS A 146 -3.87 -4.40 9.87
C LYS A 146 -4.59 -3.75 8.70
N SER A 147 -3.96 -3.71 7.53
CA SER A 147 -4.56 -3.19 6.31
C SER A 147 -5.70 -4.09 5.82
N LEU A 148 -5.49 -5.41 5.79
CA LEU A 148 -6.51 -6.40 5.45
C LEU A 148 -7.72 -6.32 6.40
N LEU A 149 -7.49 -6.27 7.71
CA LEU A 149 -8.58 -6.15 8.70
C LEU A 149 -9.39 -4.86 8.54
N ASN A 150 -8.73 -3.73 8.27
CA ASN A 150 -9.44 -2.48 8.01
C ASN A 150 -10.32 -2.55 6.75
N ARG A 151 -9.86 -3.24 5.70
CA ARG A 151 -10.67 -3.46 4.48
C ARG A 151 -11.83 -4.40 4.76
N LEU A 152 -11.57 -5.54 5.42
CA LEU A 152 -12.63 -6.47 5.84
C LEU A 152 -13.69 -5.81 6.72
N LYS A 153 -13.28 -4.88 7.59
CA LYS A 153 -14.22 -4.07 8.40
C LYS A 153 -15.10 -3.19 7.52
N LYS A 154 -14.53 -2.50 6.53
CA LYS A 154 -15.29 -1.67 5.58
C LYS A 154 -16.25 -2.49 4.74
N LEU A 155 -15.90 -3.75 4.46
CA LEU A 155 -16.72 -4.69 3.71
C LEU A 155 -17.75 -5.42 4.60
N GLY A 156 -17.82 -5.14 5.90
CA GLY A 156 -18.80 -5.72 6.83
C GLY A 156 -18.47 -7.14 7.33
N TYR A 157 -17.26 -7.67 7.08
CA TYR A 157 -16.85 -9.02 7.49
C TYR A 157 -16.16 -9.06 8.86
N CYS A 158 -15.65 -7.93 9.34
CA CYS A 158 -14.86 -7.84 10.56
C CYS A 158 -15.48 -6.85 11.54
N LYS A 159 -15.56 -7.24 12.81
CA LYS A 159 -16.02 -6.39 13.92
C LYS A 159 -15.12 -5.18 14.11
N LYS A 160 -15.70 -4.05 14.50
CA LYS A 160 -14.97 -2.79 14.74
C LYS A 160 -14.06 -2.91 15.95
N GLU A 161 -14.52 -3.59 16.99
CA GLU A 161 -13.81 -3.84 18.25
C GLU A 161 -12.47 -4.53 17.98
N LEU A 162 -12.47 -5.54 17.10
CA LEU A 162 -11.25 -6.27 16.76
C LEU A 162 -10.19 -5.37 16.10
N VAL A 163 -10.60 -4.45 15.23
CA VAL A 163 -9.68 -3.51 14.58
C VAL A 163 -9.06 -2.55 15.60
N GLU A 164 -9.85 -2.14 16.60
CA GLU A 164 -9.39 -1.32 17.72
C GLU A 164 -8.44 -2.10 18.63
N ASP A 165 -8.77 -3.34 19.00
CA ASP A 165 -7.90 -4.21 19.79
C ASP A 165 -6.56 -4.45 19.11
N MET A 166 -6.57 -4.62 17.79
CA MET A 166 -5.35 -4.78 17.00
C MET A 166 -4.40 -3.57 17.12
N LYS A 167 -4.86 -2.39 17.54
CA LYS A 167 -3.95 -1.25 17.84
C LYS A 167 -3.00 -1.56 18.99
N GLN A 168 -3.38 -2.41 19.94
CA GLN A 168 -2.54 -2.86 21.05
C GLN A 168 -1.27 -3.58 20.58
N MET A 169 -1.32 -4.26 19.42
CA MET A 169 -0.13 -4.79 18.76
C MET A 169 0.75 -3.67 18.19
N LYS A 170 1.69 -3.20 19.00
CA LYS A 170 2.67 -2.17 18.60
C LYS A 170 3.56 -2.68 17.47
N ARG A 171 3.77 -1.82 16.47
CA ARG A 171 4.72 -2.08 15.39
C ARG A 171 6.14 -2.01 15.97
N PRO A 172 7.01 -3.00 15.71
CA PRO A 172 8.42 -2.90 16.09
C PRO A 172 9.07 -1.65 15.51
N LYS A 173 10.02 -1.06 16.25
CA LYS A 173 10.84 0.04 15.72
C LYS A 173 11.65 -0.47 14.53
N PRO A 174 11.75 0.30 13.43
CA PRO A 174 12.59 -0.10 12.30
C PRO A 174 14.05 -0.20 12.76
N ASN A 175 14.68 -1.35 12.51
CA ASN A 175 16.14 -1.40 12.43
C ASN A 175 16.54 -0.63 11.17
N LYS A 176 17.12 0.56 11.32
CA LYS A 176 17.78 1.23 10.19
C LYS A 176 18.99 0.37 9.83
N LYS A 177 18.90 -0.39 8.73
CA LYS A 177 20.08 -1.03 8.15
C LYS A 177 21.02 0.10 7.73
N SER A 178 22.15 0.22 8.41
CA SER A 178 23.26 1.04 7.92
C SER A 178 23.95 0.22 6.84
N TYR A 179 23.77 0.62 5.59
CA TYR A 179 24.61 0.08 4.53
C TYR A 179 25.89 0.92 4.53
N PRO A 180 27.08 0.30 4.71
CA PRO A 180 28.32 1.04 4.64
C PRO A 180 28.40 1.70 3.27
N ASN A 181 28.77 2.97 3.25
CA ASN A 181 28.99 3.67 2.00
C ASN A 181 30.16 2.99 1.28
N ILE A 182 29.99 2.66 -0.01
CA ILE A 182 31.04 2.04 -0.80
C ILE A 182 31.89 3.16 -1.40
N PRO A 183 33.19 3.27 -1.05
CA PRO A 183 34.05 4.31 -1.62
C PRO A 183 34.18 4.17 -3.14
N ASN A 184 34.38 5.28 -3.84
CA ASN A 184 34.57 5.28 -5.29
C ASN A 184 35.74 4.41 -5.77
N SER A 185 36.81 4.28 -4.96
CA SER A 185 37.92 3.38 -5.25
C SER A 185 37.48 1.91 -5.34
N LYS A 186 36.69 1.44 -4.37
CA LYS A 186 36.12 0.09 -4.39
C LYS A 186 35.15 -0.12 -5.54
N ILE A 187 34.37 0.91 -5.91
CA ILE A 187 33.49 0.83 -7.09
C ILE A 187 34.34 0.63 -8.35
N LYS A 188 35.46 1.36 -8.49
CA LYS A 188 36.37 1.21 -9.62
C LYS A 188 37.00 -0.19 -9.69
N GLU A 189 37.50 -0.69 -8.57
CA GLU A 189 38.04 -2.06 -8.47
C GLU A 189 36.99 -3.11 -8.87
N MET A 190 35.75 -2.97 -8.39
CA MET A 190 34.64 -3.85 -8.77
C MET A 190 34.33 -3.78 -10.26
N LEU A 191 34.33 -2.58 -10.85
CA LEU A 191 34.07 -2.39 -12.28
C LEU A 191 35.20 -3.00 -13.13
N ASP A 192 36.45 -2.84 -12.74
CA ASP A 192 37.60 -3.44 -13.44
C ASP A 192 37.56 -4.98 -13.34
N PHE A 193 37.20 -5.52 -12.16
CA PHE A 193 36.97 -6.97 -11.99
C PHE A 193 35.84 -7.50 -12.88
N ILE A 194 34.69 -6.81 -12.90
CA ILE A 194 33.54 -7.19 -13.74
C ILE A 194 33.92 -7.10 -15.21
N ARG A 195 34.67 -6.07 -15.64
CA ARG A 195 35.12 -5.94 -17.03
C ARG A 195 35.97 -7.14 -17.46
N ALA A 196 36.85 -7.63 -16.60
CA ALA A 196 37.72 -8.77 -16.90
C ALA A 196 37.00 -10.13 -16.84
N ASN A 197 36.08 -10.32 -15.89
CA ASN A 197 35.51 -11.65 -15.58
C ASN A 197 34.05 -11.84 -16.05
N LYS A 198 33.30 -10.74 -16.21
CA LYS A 198 31.87 -10.70 -16.59
C LYS A 198 31.60 -9.50 -17.53
N PRO A 199 32.26 -9.45 -18.70
CA PRO A 199 32.18 -8.30 -19.60
C PRO A 199 30.76 -8.01 -20.09
N ASP A 200 29.88 -9.02 -20.11
CA ASP A 200 28.45 -8.92 -20.41
C ASP A 200 27.68 -8.05 -19.40
N LEU A 201 28.04 -8.11 -18.12
CA LEU A 201 27.41 -7.33 -17.05
C LEU A 201 28.00 -5.92 -16.92
N TYR A 202 29.21 -5.71 -17.43
CA TYR A 202 29.95 -4.47 -17.25
C TYR A 202 29.16 -3.22 -17.71
N PRO A 203 28.56 -3.15 -18.92
CA PRO A 203 27.83 -1.96 -19.36
C PRO A 203 26.66 -1.62 -18.45
N LEU A 204 25.91 -2.64 -17.99
CA LEU A 204 24.76 -2.46 -17.12
C LEU A 204 25.17 -1.91 -15.75
N ILE A 205 26.17 -2.54 -15.13
CA ILE A 205 26.65 -2.11 -13.80
C ILE A 205 27.31 -0.74 -13.88
N TYR A 206 28.12 -0.49 -14.90
CA TYR A 206 28.73 0.82 -15.16
C TYR A 206 27.67 1.92 -15.28
N PHE A 207 26.62 1.67 -16.07
CA PHE A 207 25.52 2.61 -16.25
C PHE A 207 24.77 2.88 -14.94
N ILE A 208 24.49 1.85 -14.14
CA ILE A 208 23.87 2.00 -12.80
C ILE A 208 24.76 2.85 -11.89
N CYS A 209 26.06 2.53 -11.80
CA CYS A 209 27.00 3.29 -10.99
C CYS A 209 27.09 4.76 -11.43
N ARG A 210 27.03 5.03 -12.75
CA ARG A 210 27.15 6.39 -13.26
C ARG A 210 25.88 7.22 -13.08
N THR A 211 24.71 6.61 -13.21
CA THR A 211 23.41 7.31 -13.19
C THR A 211 22.72 7.29 -11.83
N GLY A 212 23.11 6.38 -10.93
CA GLY A 212 22.43 6.18 -9.66
C GLY A 212 21.01 5.60 -9.78
N ARG A 213 20.63 5.11 -10.97
CA ARG A 213 19.30 4.53 -11.24
C ARG A 213 19.13 3.19 -10.54
N ARG A 214 17.88 2.81 -10.28
CA ARG A 214 17.58 1.47 -9.77
C ARG A 214 17.86 0.43 -10.84
N ILE A 215 18.32 -0.75 -10.43
CA ILE A 215 18.57 -1.87 -11.35
C ILE A 215 17.33 -2.25 -12.18
N THR A 216 16.15 -2.21 -11.55
CA THR A 216 14.87 -2.51 -12.21
C THR A 216 14.44 -1.44 -13.22
N GLU A 217 14.92 -0.20 -13.06
CA GLU A 217 14.64 0.88 -14.02
C GLU A 217 15.61 0.80 -15.19
N THR A 218 16.88 0.48 -14.89
CA THR A 218 17.94 0.40 -15.91
C THR A 218 17.67 -0.72 -16.92
N THR A 219 17.17 -1.85 -16.45
CA THR A 219 16.83 -3.01 -17.31
C THR A 219 15.63 -2.77 -18.24
N LEU A 220 14.87 -1.69 -18.03
CA LEU A 220 13.71 -1.34 -18.87
C LEU A 220 14.05 -0.33 -19.97
N ILE A 221 15.26 0.23 -19.98
CA ILE A 221 15.67 1.24 -20.97
C ILE A 221 15.77 0.59 -22.34
N GLN A 222 15.04 1.16 -23.29
CA GLN A 222 15.08 0.80 -24.71
C GLN A 222 15.79 1.89 -25.51
N ARG A 223 16.29 1.54 -26.69
CA ARG A 223 17.00 2.49 -27.57
C ARG A 223 16.19 3.74 -27.92
N LYS A 224 14.86 3.61 -27.98
CA LYS A 224 13.92 4.70 -28.25
C LYS A 224 13.82 5.72 -27.11
N ASP A 225 14.25 5.36 -25.91
CA ASP A 225 14.19 6.22 -24.72
C ASP A 225 15.40 7.16 -24.62
N VAL A 226 16.31 7.10 -25.60
CA VAL A 226 17.53 7.90 -25.67
C VAL A 226 17.48 8.75 -26.93
N GLU A 227 17.49 10.07 -26.76
CA GLU A 227 17.73 11.00 -27.86
C GLU A 227 19.22 10.95 -28.22
N TRP A 228 19.51 10.51 -29.43
CA TRP A 228 20.85 10.47 -29.98
C TRP A 228 21.13 11.82 -30.64
N ALA A 229 22.01 12.61 -30.04
CA ALA A 229 22.57 13.82 -30.62
C ALA A 229 23.81 13.50 -31.46
#